data_AF-A0A5X2IWX3-F1
#
_entry.id   AF-A0A5X2IWX3-F1
#
_cell.length_a   1.000
_cell.length_b   1.000
_cell.length_c   1.000
_cell.angle_alpha   90.00
_cell.angle_beta   90.00
_cell.angle_gamma   90.00
#
_symmetry.space_group_name_H-M   'P 1'
#
loop_
_entity.id
_entity.type
_entity.pdbx_description
1 polymer ?
#
loop_
_entity_poly.entity_id
_entity_poly.type
_entity_poly.pdbx_seq_one_letter_code
_entity_poly.pdbx_strand_id
1 'polypeptide(L)' 'MAIILGGDDSASLKLMSAGKCVLGLWYHGQGKRAYLHLPVFHSLGEIHSLYHEMIKKIIAKGRAGMAFN' A
#
# COMPACT_ATOMS: atom_id res chain seq x y z
N MET A 1 22.16 -17.60 -4.43
CA MET A 1 21.28 -16.52 -4.91
C MET A 1 20.54 -15.98 -3.70
N ALA A 2 21.05 -14.91 -3.08
CA ALA A 2 20.46 -14.37 -1.85
C ALA A 2 19.35 -13.40 -2.24
N ILE A 3 18.10 -13.77 -1.96
CA ILE A 3 17.01 -12.80 -1.90
C ILE A 3 17.20 -12.08 -0.57
N ILE A 4 17.88 -10.92 -0.58
CA ILE A 4 18.04 -10.08 0.60
C ILE A 4 16.67 -9.46 0.91
N LEU A 5 15.84 -10.18 1.67
CA LEU A 5 14.66 -9.65 2.36
C LEU A 5 15.10 -8.89 3.62
N GLY A 6 16.05 -7.98 3.46
CA GLY A 6 16.58 -7.11 4.52
C GLY A 6 16.45 -5.64 4.15
N GLY A 7 15.46 -5.30 3.32
CA GLY A 7 15.12 -3.91 3.03
C GLY A 7 14.30 -3.34 4.18
N ASP A 8 14.89 -2.38 4.89
CA ASP A 8 14.30 -1.53 5.94
C ASP A 8 12.82 -1.82 6.19
N ASP A 9 12.51 -2.48 7.31
CA ASP A 9 11.15 -2.83 7.72
C ASP A 9 10.19 -1.64 7.59
N SER A 10 10.69 -0.41 7.73
CA SER A 10 9.92 0.82 7.55
C SER A 10 9.40 1.02 6.12
N ALA A 11 10.19 0.71 5.09
CA ALA A 11 9.80 0.85 3.68
C ALA A 11 8.76 -0.21 3.29
N SER A 12 8.96 -1.44 3.75
CA SER A 12 8.00 -2.55 3.58
C SER A 12 6.69 -2.25 4.30
N LEU A 13 6.73 -1.76 5.54
CA LEU A 13 5.54 -1.36 6.31
C LEU A 13 4.80 -0.17 5.67
N LYS A 14 5.51 0.81 5.10
CA LYS A 14 4.90 1.93 4.35
C LYS A 14 4.22 1.44 3.07
N LEU A 15 4.79 0.45 2.38
CA LEU A 15 4.18 -0.17 1.20
C LEU A 15 2.91 -0.97 1.56
N MET A 16 2.79 -1.48 2.78
CA MET A 16 1.62 -2.29 3.20
C MET A 16 0.43 -1.46 3.71
N SER A 17 0.59 -0.14 3.92
CA SER A 17 -0.46 0.70 4.49
C SER A 17 -0.93 1.79 3.53
N ALA A 18 -2.18 1.69 3.08
CA ALA A 18 -2.83 2.73 2.27
C ALA A 18 -2.87 4.10 2.94
N GLY A 19 -2.80 4.18 4.27
CA GLY A 19 -2.79 5.46 5.00
C GLY A 19 -1.40 6.07 5.20
N LYS A 20 -0.32 5.30 5.03
CA LYS A 20 1.06 5.74 5.31
C LYS A 20 1.95 5.85 4.08
N CYS A 21 1.48 5.40 2.92
CA CYS A 21 2.19 5.62 1.67
C CYS A 21 2.09 7.10 1.24
N VAL A 22 2.97 7.54 0.33
CA VAL A 22 3.02 8.93 -0.14
C VAL A 22 1.67 9.39 -0.68
N LEU A 23 1.01 8.54 -1.48
CA LEU A 23 -0.31 8.85 -2.02
C LEU A 23 -1.37 8.92 -0.91
N GLY A 24 -1.33 8.03 0.08
CA GLY A 24 -2.24 8.02 1.23
C GLY A 24 -2.14 9.27 2.08
N LEU A 25 -0.91 9.70 2.38
CA LEU A 25 -0.64 10.93 3.13
C LEU A 25 -1.16 12.16 2.37
N TRP A 26 -0.97 12.20 1.05
CA TRP A 26 -1.54 13.27 0.22
C TRP A 26 -3.08 13.19 0.16
N TYR A 27 -3.63 11.99 -0.08
CA TYR A 27 -5.06 11.72 -0.22
C TYR A 27 -5.81 12.17 1.02
N HIS A 28 -5.37 11.80 2.22
CA HIS A 28 -5.99 12.21 3.47
C HIS A 28 -5.61 13.64 3.90
N GLY A 29 -4.56 14.22 3.31
CA GLY A 29 -4.04 15.56 3.62
C GLY A 29 -4.51 16.62 2.64
N GLN A 30 -3.60 17.10 1.80
CA GLN A 30 -3.85 18.19 0.84
C GLN A 30 -4.87 17.80 -0.23
N GLY A 31 -4.84 16.56 -0.72
CA GLY A 31 -5.74 16.05 -1.75
C GLY A 31 -7.20 16.14 -1.32
N LYS A 32 -7.54 15.66 -0.11
CA LYS A 32 -8.89 15.76 0.44
C LYS A 32 -9.38 17.21 0.53
N ARG A 33 -8.52 18.14 0.97
CA ARG A 33 -8.92 19.55 1.10
C ARG A 33 -9.26 20.18 -0.25
N ALA A 34 -8.52 19.83 -1.30
CA ALA A 34 -8.71 20.42 -2.62
C ALA A 34 -9.79 19.71 -3.45
N TYR A 35 -9.93 18.39 -3.33
CA TYR A 35 -10.63 17.59 -4.34
C TYR A 35 -11.75 16.69 -3.81
N LEU A 36 -12.08 16.74 -2.50
CA LEU A 36 -13.13 15.89 -1.92
C LEU A 36 -14.51 16.06 -2.59
N HIS A 37 -14.77 17.19 -3.23
CA HIS A 37 -16.03 17.44 -3.93
C HIS A 37 -16.14 16.70 -5.28
N LEU A 38 -15.05 16.10 -5.78
CA LEU A 38 -15.02 15.44 -7.08
C LEU A 38 -15.26 13.93 -6.94
N PRO A 39 -16.22 13.34 -7.68
CA PRO A 39 -16.47 11.89 -7.66
C PRO A 39 -15.23 11.05 -7.99
N VAL A 40 -14.41 11.51 -8.94
CA VAL A 40 -13.17 10.81 -9.34
C VAL A 40 -12.15 10.74 -8.19
N PHE A 41 -12.17 11.71 -7.27
CA PHE A 41 -11.31 11.68 -6.09
C PHE A 41 -11.74 10.54 -5.14
N HIS A 42 -13.04 10.31 -4.96
CA HIS A 42 -13.52 9.16 -4.19
C HIS A 42 -13.09 7.83 -4.82
N SER A 43 -13.27 7.67 -6.14
CA SER A 43 -12.84 6.47 -6.87
C SER A 43 -11.33 6.22 -6.77
N LEU A 44 -10.51 7.28 -6.75
CA LEU A 44 -9.07 7.15 -6.52
C LEU A 44 -8.77 6.51 -5.16
N GLY A 45 -9.47 6.91 -4.10
CA GLY A 45 -9.32 6.33 -2.77
C GLY A 45 -9.67 4.84 -2.70
N GLU A 46 -10.72 4.44 -3.40
CA GLU A 46 -11.15 3.04 -3.49
C GLU A 46 -10.12 2.16 -4.21
N ILE A 47 -9.70 2.58 -5.42
CA ILE A 47 -8.71 1.84 -6.23
C ILE A 47 -7.36 1.78 -5.49
N HIS A 48 -6.96 2.86 -4.85
CA HIS A 48 -5.75 2.92 -4.04
C HIS A 48 -5.79 1.92 -2.87
N SER A 49 -6.92 1.83 -2.17
CA SER A 49 -7.09 0.86 -1.08
C SER A 49 -7.04 -0.58 -1.60
N LEU A 50 -7.71 -0.85 -2.73
CA LEU A 50 -7.70 -2.17 -3.38
C LEU A 50 -6.28 -2.60 -3.79
N TYR A 51 -5.48 -1.68 -4.33
CA TYR A 51 -4.08 -1.93 -4.67
C TYR A 51 -3.29 -2.44 -3.46
N HIS A 52 -3.40 -1.75 -2.31
CA HIS A 52 -2.72 -2.19 -1.10
C HIS A 52 -3.22 -3.55 -0.58
N GLU A 53 -4.52 -3.83 -0.64
CA GLU A 53 -5.05 -5.16 -0.31
C GLU A 53 -4.47 -6.26 -1.21
N MET A 54 -4.35 -6.00 -2.52
CA MET A 54 -3.78 -6.96 -3.46
C MET A 54 -2.29 -7.23 -3.18
N ILE A 55 -1.50 -6.18 -2.95
CA ILE A 55 -0.08 -6.31 -2.59
C ILE A 55 0.07 -7.10 -1.29
N LYS A 56 -0.74 -6.80 -0.26
CA LYS A 56 -0.75 -7.56 1.00
C LYS A 56 -1.02 -9.04 0.78
N LYS A 57 -1.99 -9.39 -0.08
CA LYS A 57 -2.30 -10.79 -0.43
C LYS A 57 -1.15 -11.47 -1.16
N ILE A 58 -0.50 -10.79 -2.10
CA ILE A 58 0.65 -11.34 -2.84
C ILE A 58 1.82 -11.61 -1.88
N ILE A 59 2.15 -10.65 -1.01
CA ILE A 59 3.22 -10.82 -0.01
C ILE A 59 2.88 -11.96 0.95
N ALA A 60 1.64 -12.02 1.45
CA ALA A 60 1.21 -13.10 2.35
C ALA A 60 1.34 -14.48 1.69
N LYS A 61 0.90 -14.62 0.42
CA LYS A 61 1.09 -15.85 -0.35
C LYS A 61 2.56 -16.17 -0.60
N GLY A 62 3.38 -15.17 -0.91
CA GLY A 62 4.83 -15.34 -1.07
C GLY A 62 5.50 -15.84 0.22
N ARG A 63 5.10 -15.32 1.39
CA ARG A 63 5.59 -15.79 2.69
C ARG A 63 5.11 -17.20 3.02
N ALA A 64 3.85 -17.52 2.75
CA ALA A 64 3.32 -18.87 2.93
C ALA A 64 4.03 -19.88 2.01
N GLY A 65 4.37 -19.47 0.78
CA GLY A 65 5.17 -20.28 -0.15
C GLY A 65 6.67 -20.31 0.15
N MET A 66 7.17 -19.44 1.05
CA MET A 66 8.54 -19.50 1.60
C MET A 66 8.62 -20.29 2.91
N ALA A 67 7.49 -20.78 3.45
CA ALA A 67 7.49 -21.75 4.52
C ALA A 67 7.90 -23.13 3.97
N PHE A 68 9.18 -23.29 3.65
CA PHE A 68 9.82 -24.57 3.37
C PHE A 68 11.01 -24.71 4.33
N ASN A 69 10.87 -25.69 5.24
CA ASN A 69 11.89 -26.38 6.06
C ASN A 69 12.96 -25.52 6.77
#